data_AF-A0A4Q2J4G2-F1
#
_entry.id   AF-A0A4Q2J4G2-F1
#
_cell.length_a   1.000
_cell.length_b   1.000
_cell.length_c   1.000
_cell.angle_alpha   90.00
_cell.angle_beta   90.00
_cell.angle_gamma   90.00
#
_symmetry.space_group_name_H-M   'P 1'
#
loop_
_entity.id
_entity.type
_entity.pdbx_description
1 polymer ?
#
loop_
_entity_poly.entity_id
_entity_poly.type
_entity_poly.pdbx_seq_one_letter_code
_entity_poly.pdbx_strand_id
1 'polypeptide(L)'
;MPDSPLSDSPYEVLGVASDADAAALRLAYRRALRHAHPDTGGDATRFHAVQRAWELVGTPEARAAFDRGSGGGMAEPQHEAWAPSAP
;
A
#
# COMPACT_ATOMS: atom_id res chain seq x y z
N MET A 1 -4.26 5.69 18.80
CA MET A 1 -5.10 5.83 17.58
C MET A 1 -4.64 4.72 16.64
N PRO A 2 -5.51 3.90 16.03
CA PRO A 2 -5.02 2.97 15.01
C PRO A 2 -4.47 3.81 13.85
N ASP A 3 -3.26 3.49 13.39
CA ASP A 3 -2.63 4.14 12.25
C ASP A 3 -3.63 4.22 11.10
N SER A 4 -3.96 5.46 10.72
CA SER A 4 -4.88 5.69 9.63
C SER A 4 -4.16 5.34 8.34
N PRO A 5 -4.70 4.45 7.48
CA PRO A 5 -4.05 4.00 6.24
C PRO A 5 -3.86 5.10 5.19
N LEU A 6 -4.20 6.35 5.54
CA LEU A 6 -3.99 7.55 4.74
C LEU A 6 -2.67 8.26 5.06
N SER A 7 -2.02 7.89 6.17
CA SER A 7 -0.70 8.38 6.58
C SER A 7 0.44 7.47 6.11
N ASP A 8 0.12 6.22 5.77
CA ASP A 8 1.06 5.22 5.27
C ASP A 8 1.57 5.54 3.87
N SER A 9 2.80 5.13 3.57
CA SER A 9 3.33 5.20 2.21
C SER A 9 2.51 4.33 1.24
N PRO A 10 2.51 4.64 -0.07
CA PRO A 10 1.85 3.80 -1.07
C PRO A 10 2.29 2.34 -1.01
N TYR A 11 3.57 2.11 -0.68
CA TYR A 11 4.14 0.77 -0.54
C TYR A 11 3.56 0.03 0.68
N GLU A 12 3.45 0.70 1.84
CA GLU A 12 2.82 0.14 3.04
C GLU A 12 1.33 -0.13 2.84
N VAL A 13 0.59 0.79 2.22
CA VAL A 13 -0.83 0.60 1.89
C VAL A 13 -1.05 -0.61 1.00
N LEU A 14 -0.14 -0.82 0.03
CA LEU A 14 -0.17 -1.99 -0.85
C LEU A 14 0.39 -3.26 -0.18
N GLY A 15 1.06 -3.14 0.96
CA GLY A 15 1.69 -4.24 1.68
C GLY A 15 2.90 -4.81 0.94
N VAL A 16 3.72 -3.95 0.35
CA VAL A 16 4.88 -4.32 -0.46
C VAL A 16 6.07 -3.44 -0.10
N ALA A 17 7.29 -3.95 -0.27
CA ALA A 17 8.50 -3.15 -0.06
C ALA A 17 8.68 -2.09 -1.16
N SER A 18 9.33 -0.98 -0.83
CA SER A 18 9.62 0.12 -1.75
C SER A 18 10.62 -0.25 -2.86
N ASP A 19 11.38 -1.34 -2.69
CA ASP A 19 12.30 -1.90 -3.67
C ASP A 19 11.68 -3.01 -4.54
N ALA A 20 10.42 -3.38 -4.28
CA ALA A 20 9.78 -4.49 -4.96
C ALA A 20 9.66 -4.27 -6.47
N ASP A 21 9.73 -5.35 -7.24
CA ASP A 21 9.59 -5.27 -8.69
C ASP A 21 8.14 -4.92 -9.13
N ALA A 22 7.98 -4.57 -10.40
CA ALA A 22 6.67 -4.21 -10.95
C ALA A 22 5.67 -5.38 -10.94
N ALA A 23 6.14 -6.63 -10.89
CA ALA A 23 5.26 -7.80 -10.85
C ALA A 23 4.67 -7.99 -9.45
N ALA A 24 5.51 -7.89 -8.42
CA ALA A 24 5.16 -7.91 -7.00
C ALA A 24 4.23 -6.74 -6.66
N LEU A 25 4.52 -5.53 -7.14
CA LEU A 25 3.67 -4.35 -6.92
C LEU A 25 2.25 -4.55 -7.49
N ARG A 26 2.14 -5.05 -8.72
CA ARG A 26 0.84 -5.39 -9.34
C ARG A 26 0.10 -6.50 -8.60
N LEU A 27 0.82 -7.50 -8.12
CA LEU A 27 0.23 -8.60 -7.35
C LEU A 27 -0.28 -8.12 -5.99
N ALA A 28 0.50 -7.28 -5.30
CA ALA A 28 0.18 -6.66 -4.03
C ALA A 28 -1.09 -5.80 -4.16
N TYR A 29 -1.17 -4.95 -5.18
CA TYR A 29 -2.38 -4.17 -5.49
C TYR A 29 -3.64 -5.02 -5.64
N ARG A 30 -3.59 -6.09 -6.45
CA ARG A 30 -4.74 -6.99 -6.63
C ARG A 30 -5.13 -7.73 -5.35
N ARG A 31 -4.16 -8.01 -4.47
CA ARG A 31 -4.43 -8.62 -3.15
C ARG A 31 -5.06 -7.60 -2.22
N ALA A 32 -4.50 -6.40 -2.13
CA ALA A 32 -4.98 -5.31 -1.29
C ALA A 32 -6.41 -4.89 -1.66
N LEU A 33 -6.73 -4.76 -2.96
CA LEU A 33 -8.10 -4.46 -3.43
C LEU A 33 -9.12 -5.50 -2.96
N ARG A 34 -8.80 -6.80 -3.09
CA ARG A 34 -9.72 -7.87 -2.68
C ARG A 34 -9.94 -7.93 -1.17
N HIS A 35 -8.92 -7.60 -0.39
CA HIS A 35 -9.04 -7.54 1.08
C HIS A 35 -9.78 -6.29 1.54
N ALA A 36 -9.64 -5.18 0.82
CA ALA A 36 -10.29 -3.92 1.17
C ALA A 36 -11.73 -3.81 0.65
N HIS A 37 -12.19 -4.74 -0.20
CA HIS A 37 -13.50 -4.63 -0.84
C HIS A 37 -14.65 -4.71 0.19
N PRO A 38 -15.58 -3.74 0.21
CA PRO A 38 -16.66 -3.73 1.21
C PRO A 38 -17.60 -4.93 1.09
N ASP A 39 -17.84 -5.44 -0.13
CA ASP A 39 -18.69 -6.62 -0.34
C ASP A 39 -18.14 -7.92 0.25
N THR A 40 -16.83 -7.98 0.56
CA THR A 40 -16.21 -9.14 1.24
C THR A 40 -15.99 -8.87 2.74
N GLY A 41 -16.56 -7.80 3.28
CA GLY A 41 -16.40 -7.37 4.67
C GLY A 41 -15.18 -6.46 4.91
N GLY A 42 -14.60 -5.90 3.85
CA GLY A 42 -13.54 -4.90 3.92
C GLY A 42 -14.01 -3.48 4.23
N ASP A 43 -13.08 -2.54 4.25
CA ASP A 43 -13.33 -1.13 4.56
C ASP A 43 -13.16 -0.24 3.32
N ALA A 44 -14.20 0.52 2.99
CA ALA A 44 -14.19 1.50 1.91
C ALA A 44 -13.04 2.51 2.03
N THR A 45 -12.67 2.92 3.25
CA THR A 45 -11.53 3.81 3.51
C THR A 45 -10.23 3.17 3.04
N ARG A 46 -10.03 1.89 3.39
CA ARG A 46 -8.87 1.12 2.95
C ARG A 46 -8.90 0.88 1.44
N PHE A 47 -10.07 0.69 0.85
CA PHE A 47 -10.21 0.53 -0.60
C PHE A 47 -9.77 1.79 -1.35
N HIS A 48 -10.23 2.96 -0.90
CA HIS A 48 -9.80 4.25 -1.46
C HIS A 48 -8.30 4.49 -1.24
N ALA A 49 -7.75 4.13 -0.09
CA ALA A 49 -6.31 4.21 0.16
C ALA A 49 -5.51 3.37 -0.85
N VAL A 50 -5.91 2.11 -1.09
CA VAL A 50 -5.27 1.22 -2.05
C VAL A 50 -5.31 1.77 -3.47
N GLN A 51 -6.44 2.37 -3.89
CA GLN A 51 -6.53 3.00 -5.20
C GLN A 51 -5.60 4.21 -5.32
N ARG A 52 -5.57 5.09 -4.31
CA ARG A 52 -4.64 6.25 -4.31
C ARG A 52 -3.18 5.82 -4.30
N ALA A 53 -2.84 4.78 -3.55
CA ALA A 53 -1.49 4.22 -3.56
C ALA A 53 -1.10 3.75 -4.97
N TRP A 54 -2.01 3.06 -5.66
CA TRP A 54 -1.79 2.62 -7.04
C TRP A 54 -1.63 3.77 -8.03
N GLU A 55 -2.35 4.88 -7.86
CA GLU A 55 -2.17 6.07 -8.70
C GLU A 55 -0.76 6.68 -8.56
N LEU A 56 -0.15 6.57 -7.38
CA LEU A 56 1.16 7.14 -7.08
C LEU A 56 2.33 6.25 -7.53
N VAL A 57 2.22 4.93 -7.42
CA VAL A 57 3.34 4.01 -7.72
C VAL A 57 3.04 2.94 -8.77
N GLY A 58 1.80 2.88 -9.28
CA GLY A 58 1.34 1.80 -10.15
C GLY A 58 1.95 1.78 -11.56
N THR A 59 2.50 2.90 -12.02
CA THR A 59 3.28 2.98 -13.27
C THR A 59 4.73 3.32 -12.98
N PRO A 60 5.68 2.93 -13.87
CA PRO A 60 7.09 3.28 -13.71
C PRO A 60 7.31 4.80 -13.57
N GLU A 61 6.55 5.61 -14.31
CA GLU A 61 6.67 7.07 -14.32
C GLU A 61 6.15 7.67 -13.01
N ALA A 62 4.98 7.22 -12.55
CA ALA A 62 4.37 7.66 -11.30
C ALA A 62 5.26 7.27 -10.12
N ARG A 63 5.72 6.01 -10.09
CA ARG A 63 6.65 5.50 -9.08
C ARG A 63 7.93 6.32 -9.03
N ALA A 64 8.55 6.56 -10.18
CA ALA A 64 9.77 7.36 -10.22
C ALA A 64 9.54 8.82 -9.79
N ALA A 65 8.36 9.40 -10.10
CA ALA A 65 8.00 10.73 -9.62
C ALA A 65 7.78 10.75 -8.09
N PHE A 66 7.09 9.75 -7.55
CA PHE A 66 6.89 9.55 -6.13
C PHE A 66 8.22 9.37 -5.41
N ASP A 67 9.09 8.46 -5.86
CA ASP A 67 10.38 8.17 -5.23
C ASP A 67 11.32 9.40 -5.25
N ARG A 68 11.30 10.20 -6.34
CA ARG A 68 12.05 11.47 -6.40
C ARG A 68 11.52 12.53 -5.44
N GLY A 69 10.20 12.61 -5.27
CA GLY A 69 9.55 13.58 -4.37
C GLY A 69 9.60 13.18 -2.89
N SER A 70 9.64 11.87 -2.61
CA SER A 70 9.69 11.28 -1.27
C SER A 70 11.10 11.15 -0.70
N GLY A 71 12.12 11.63 -1.42
CA GLY A 71 13.56 11.50 -1.13
C GLY A 71 14.10 12.20 0.13
N GLY A 72 13.36 12.23 1.24
CA GLY A 72 13.81 12.77 2.53
C GLY A 72 13.26 12.07 3.78
N GLY A 73 12.42 11.04 3.64
CA GLY A 73 11.86 10.32 4.79
C GLY A 73 12.37 8.89 4.85
N MET A 74 13.44 8.66 5.60
CA MET A 74 13.77 7.32 6.08
C MET A 74 12.59 6.84 6.93
N ALA A 75 11.84 5.85 6.45
CA ALA A 75 10.88 5.11 7.26
C ALA A 75 11.47 3.72 7.48
N GLU A 76 11.80 3.46 8.73
CA GLU A 76 12.33 2.21 9.28
C GLU A 76 11.54 0.98 8.82
N PRO A 77 12.18 -0.22 8.83
CA PRO A 77 11.48 -1.47 8.56
C PRO A 77 10.60 -1.83 9.76
N GLN A 78 9.45 -1.17 9.90
CA GLN A 78 8.39 -1.59 10.81
C GLN A 78 7.44 -2.53 10.05
N HIS A 79 7.98 -3.70 9.66
CA HIS A 79 7.19 -4.81 9.17
C HIS A 79 6.59 -5.62 10.34
N GLU A 80 5.72 -5.01 11.15
CA GLU A 80 4.74 -5.85 11.87
C GLU A 80 3.75 -6.34 10.81
N ALA A 81 4.14 -7.45 10.17
CA ALA A 81 3.34 -8.14 9.18
C ALA A 81 1.92 -8.25 9.69
N TRP A 82 0.97 -7.71 8.91
CA TRP A 82 -0.45 -7.98 9.08
C TRP A 82 -0.65 -9.50 9.19
N ALA A 83 -0.72 -9.98 10.43
CA ALA A 83 -1.20 -11.29 10.78
C ALA A 83 -2.72 -11.19 10.80
N PRO A 84 -3.46 -11.95 9.97
CA PRO A 84 -4.89 -12.01 10.14
C PRO A 84 -5.15 -12.64 11.51
N SER A 85 -5.63 -11.83 12.45
CA SER A 85 -6.13 -12.34 13.73
C SER A 85 -7.33 -13.23 13.44
N ALA A 86 -7.17 -14.53 13.63
CA ALA A 86 -8.23 -15.53 13.67
C ALA A 86 -8.27 -16.11 15.10
N PRO A 87 -9.44 -16.60 15.56
CA PRO A 87 -10.06 -16.32 16.85
C PRO A 87 -9.34 -16.81 18.11
#